data_AF-A0A2G9YCY5-F1
#
_entry.id   AF-A0A2G9YCY5-F1
#
_cell.length_a   1.000
_cell.length_b   1.000
_cell.length_c   1.000
_cell.angle_alpha   90.00
_cell.angle_beta   90.00
_cell.angle_gamma   90.00
#
_symmetry.space_group_name_H-M   'P 1'
#
loop_
_entity.id
_entity.type
_entity.pdbx_description
1 polymer ?
#
loop_
_entity_poly.entity_id
_entity_poly.type
_entity_poly.pdbx_seq_one_letter_code
_entity_poly.pdbx_strand_id
1 'polypeptide(L)'
;MQKEAGAHALWYGDCNAGSHLISLNHYKEFAYPYAGEVAKACKEMGIMTIYHASEDKLPFIDTMADMDIDILSLGENTDIVAAHRLIRNKKCICGNIDPIQLLQRGTPEMIRNEVKRIIENVSIKGGHIMNSGEMIPRDVPE
;
A
#
# COMPACT_ATOMS: atom_id res chain seq x y z
N MET A 1 16.81 10.53 -15.05
CA MET A 1 15.85 9.69 -14.29
C MET A 1 15.10 10.54 -13.25
N GLN A 2 13.93 10.11 -12.76
CA GLN A 2 13.11 10.90 -11.81
C GLN A 2 13.90 11.34 -10.55
N LYS A 3 14.78 10.47 -10.02
CA LYS A 3 15.70 10.81 -8.92
C LYS A 3 16.62 11.98 -9.25
N GLU A 4 17.28 11.95 -10.40
CA GLU A 4 18.21 13.01 -10.83
C GLU A 4 17.48 14.34 -11.08
N ALA A 5 16.18 14.28 -11.39
CA ALA A 5 15.31 15.45 -11.48
C ALA A 5 14.83 15.97 -10.10
N GLY A 6 15.22 15.32 -8.98
CA GLY A 6 14.94 15.77 -7.62
C GLY A 6 13.88 14.97 -6.86
N ALA A 7 13.41 13.83 -7.36
CA ALA A 7 12.47 12.99 -6.62
C ALA A 7 13.13 12.36 -5.36
N HIS A 8 12.46 12.47 -4.22
CA HIS A 8 12.91 11.87 -2.95
C HIS A 8 12.34 10.45 -2.72
N ALA A 9 11.22 10.15 -3.37
CA ALA A 9 10.55 8.86 -3.32
C ALA A 9 9.93 8.53 -4.69
N LEU A 10 9.73 7.24 -4.96
CA LEU A 10 9.03 6.73 -6.13
C LEU A 10 7.79 5.95 -5.70
N TRP A 11 6.68 6.22 -6.39
CA TRP A 11 5.49 5.39 -6.34
C TRP A 11 5.60 4.30 -7.42
N TYR A 12 5.90 3.08 -7.00
CA TYR A 12 5.97 1.92 -7.87
C TYR A 12 4.60 1.24 -7.92
N GLY A 13 3.82 1.57 -8.95
CA GLY A 13 2.54 0.93 -9.23
C GLY A 13 2.71 -0.39 -9.99
N ASP A 14 2.11 -1.44 -9.45
CA ASP A 14 2.06 -2.79 -10.01
C ASP A 14 0.63 -3.38 -9.88
N CYS A 15 -0.36 -2.65 -10.40
CA CYS A 15 -1.79 -2.91 -10.20
C CYS A 15 -2.29 -4.25 -10.76
N ASN A 16 -1.50 -4.94 -11.58
CA ASN A 16 -1.84 -6.26 -12.12
C ASN A 16 -1.21 -7.41 -11.29
N ALA A 17 -0.28 -7.11 -10.38
CA ALA A 17 0.41 -8.08 -9.54
C ALA A 17 -0.29 -8.30 -8.19
N GLY A 18 -1.62 -8.30 -8.21
CA GLY A 18 -2.46 -8.47 -7.03
C GLY A 18 -3.38 -9.68 -7.12
N SER A 19 -3.91 -10.09 -5.97
CA SER A 19 -4.76 -11.27 -5.80
C SER A 19 -6.14 -11.18 -6.44
N HIS A 20 -6.47 -9.99 -6.96
CA HIS A 20 -7.64 -9.70 -7.77
C HIS A 20 -7.54 -10.27 -9.18
N LEU A 21 -6.31 -10.47 -9.70
CA LEU A 21 -6.07 -10.90 -11.08
C LEU A 21 -5.39 -12.26 -11.18
N ILE A 22 -4.41 -12.54 -10.31
CA ILE A 22 -3.57 -13.75 -10.40
C ILE A 22 -3.53 -14.52 -9.08
N SER A 23 -3.23 -15.83 -9.16
CA SER A 23 -3.00 -16.66 -7.97
C SER A 23 -1.70 -16.29 -7.28
N LEU A 24 -1.55 -16.63 -5.99
CA LEU A 24 -0.30 -16.37 -5.26
C LEU A 24 0.90 -17.09 -5.91
N ASN A 25 0.68 -18.27 -6.49
CA ASN A 25 1.73 -19.00 -7.19
C ASN A 25 2.14 -18.28 -8.48
N HIS A 26 1.18 -17.81 -9.27
CA HIS A 26 1.48 -17.01 -10.47
C HIS A 26 2.16 -15.69 -10.10
N TYR A 27 1.75 -15.03 -9.02
CA TYR A 27 2.42 -13.82 -8.54
C TYR A 27 3.88 -14.10 -8.19
N LYS A 28 4.16 -15.16 -7.43
CA LYS A 28 5.52 -15.57 -7.05
C LYS A 28 6.39 -15.94 -8.24
N GLU A 29 5.80 -16.51 -9.29
CA GLU A 29 6.52 -16.93 -10.49
C GLU A 29 6.77 -15.78 -11.47
N PHE A 30 5.74 -14.97 -11.73
CA PHE A 30 5.74 -14.06 -12.89
C PHE A 30 5.85 -12.57 -12.55
N ALA A 31 5.57 -12.16 -11.31
CA ALA A 31 5.57 -10.74 -10.93
C ALA A 31 6.60 -10.43 -9.84
N TYR A 32 6.54 -11.15 -8.71
CA TYR A 32 7.38 -10.90 -7.54
C TYR A 32 8.89 -10.82 -7.82
N PRO A 33 9.50 -11.72 -8.62
CA PRO A 33 10.94 -11.66 -8.85
C PRO A 33 11.37 -10.35 -9.53
N TYR A 34 10.62 -9.92 -10.55
CA TYR A 34 10.92 -8.73 -11.32
C TYR A 34 10.58 -7.44 -10.57
N ALA A 35 9.49 -7.44 -9.78
CA ALA A 35 9.23 -6.36 -8.85
C ALA A 35 10.35 -6.20 -7.82
N GLY A 36 10.93 -7.31 -7.36
CA GLY A 36 12.12 -7.33 -6.51
C GLY A 36 13.36 -6.73 -7.17
N GLU A 37 13.59 -6.98 -8.46
CA GLU A 37 14.70 -6.37 -9.22
C GLU A 37 14.56 -4.83 -9.29
N VAL A 38 13.35 -4.33 -9.55
CA VAL A 38 13.05 -2.89 -9.58
C VAL A 38 13.24 -2.28 -8.19
N ALA A 39 12.72 -2.92 -7.14
CA ALA A 39 12.89 -2.47 -5.76
C ALA A 39 14.38 -2.38 -5.38
N LYS A 40 15.16 -3.40 -5.72
CA LYS A 40 16.61 -3.42 -5.49
C LYS A 40 17.33 -2.30 -6.23
N ALA A 41 16.99 -2.06 -7.50
CA ALA A 41 17.57 -0.94 -8.25
C ALA A 41 17.25 0.42 -7.62
N CYS A 42 16.02 0.60 -7.11
CA CYS A 42 15.64 1.80 -6.36
C CYS A 42 16.45 1.94 -5.05
N LYS A 43 16.67 0.84 -4.34
CA LYS A 43 17.50 0.81 -3.13
C LYS A 43 18.96 1.17 -3.42
N GLU A 44 19.56 0.62 -4.47
CA GLU A 44 20.93 0.92 -4.88
C GLU A 44 21.09 2.39 -5.29
N MET A 45 20.02 2.98 -5.85
CA MET A 45 19.95 4.42 -6.06
C MET A 45 19.68 5.21 -4.77
N GLY A 46 19.40 4.60 -3.63
CA GLY A 46 19.09 5.30 -2.38
C GLY A 46 17.83 6.17 -2.47
N ILE A 47 16.85 5.80 -3.30
CA ILE A 47 15.55 6.46 -3.37
C ILE A 47 14.50 5.64 -2.64
N MET A 48 13.65 6.32 -1.86
CA MET A 48 12.59 5.65 -1.12
C MET A 48 11.55 5.08 -2.07
N THR A 49 11.09 3.85 -1.83
CA THR A 49 10.12 3.16 -2.70
C THR A 49 8.84 2.84 -1.97
N ILE A 50 7.72 3.30 -2.54
CA ILE A 50 6.36 2.93 -2.14
C ILE A 50 5.84 1.93 -3.18
N TYR A 51 5.66 0.68 -2.78
CA TYR A 51 5.09 -0.35 -3.67
C TYR A 51 3.57 -0.38 -3.53
N HIS A 52 2.86 -0.38 -4.65
CA HIS A 52 1.41 -0.34 -4.69
C HIS A 52 0.85 -1.32 -5.72
N ALA A 53 0.13 -2.33 -5.24
CA ALA A 53 -0.55 -3.35 -6.05
C ALA A 53 -2.02 -3.54 -5.64
N SER A 54 -2.59 -2.59 -4.90
CA SER A 54 -3.99 -2.60 -4.43
C SER A 54 -4.41 -3.93 -3.78
N GLU A 55 -3.47 -4.52 -3.04
CA GLU A 55 -3.61 -5.88 -2.52
C GLU A 55 -4.42 -5.91 -1.23
N ASP A 56 -5.31 -6.89 -1.11
CA ASP A 56 -6.23 -7.07 0.02
C ASP A 56 -5.95 -8.34 0.86
N LYS A 57 -5.24 -9.33 0.29
CA LYS A 57 -5.04 -10.64 0.92
C LYS A 57 -3.69 -10.71 1.65
N LEU A 58 -3.77 -11.04 2.94
CA LEU A 58 -2.61 -11.18 3.83
C LEU A 58 -1.46 -12.07 3.28
N PRO A 59 -1.69 -13.22 2.61
CA PRO A 59 -0.59 -14.02 2.06
C PRO A 59 0.21 -13.31 0.95
N PHE A 60 -0.45 -12.46 0.14
CA PHE A 60 0.22 -11.63 -0.84
C PHE A 60 0.98 -10.50 -0.15
N ILE A 61 0.35 -9.82 0.80
CA ILE A 61 0.96 -8.74 1.60
C ILE A 61 2.24 -9.22 2.30
N ASP A 62 2.23 -10.41 2.93
CA ASP A 62 3.42 -10.98 3.57
C ASP A 62 4.53 -11.25 2.55
N THR A 63 4.17 -11.81 1.39
CA THR A 63 5.13 -12.04 0.30
C THR A 63 5.71 -10.71 -0.21
N MET A 64 4.87 -9.69 -0.44
CA MET A 64 5.28 -8.36 -0.90
C MET A 64 6.20 -7.66 0.10
N ALA A 65 5.96 -7.85 1.41
CA ALA A 65 6.74 -7.22 2.46
C ALA A 65 8.18 -7.73 2.56
N ASP A 66 8.51 -8.86 1.93
CA ASP A 66 9.87 -9.38 1.87
C ASP A 66 10.72 -8.70 0.78
N MET A 67 10.13 -7.89 -0.12
CA MET A 67 10.88 -7.08 -1.10
C MET A 67 11.68 -5.97 -0.43
N ASP A 68 12.76 -5.50 -1.08
CA ASP A 68 13.58 -4.38 -0.60
C ASP A 68 12.95 -3.00 -0.90
N ILE A 69 11.73 -2.82 -0.43
CA ILE A 69 10.94 -1.58 -0.49
C ILE A 69 10.92 -0.90 0.89
N ASP A 70 10.51 0.37 0.97
CA ASP A 70 10.41 1.08 2.25
C ASP A 70 8.97 1.07 2.79
N ILE A 71 7.99 1.24 1.88
CA ILE A 71 6.57 1.37 2.22
C ILE A 71 5.73 0.45 1.32
N LEU A 72 4.80 -0.29 1.92
CA LEU A 72 3.80 -1.11 1.22
C LEU A 72 2.43 -0.44 1.30
N SER A 73 1.87 -0.06 0.15
CA SER A 73 0.49 0.42 0.05
C SER A 73 -0.48 -0.76 0.13
N LEU A 74 -1.56 -0.61 0.89
CA LEU A 74 -2.59 -1.62 1.11
C LEU A 74 -3.90 -1.18 0.44
N GLY A 75 -4.58 -2.11 -0.24
CA GLY A 75 -5.88 -1.86 -0.89
C GLY A 75 -6.99 -1.62 0.13
N GLU A 76 -8.08 -0.98 -0.29
CA GLU A 76 -9.17 -0.55 0.58
C GLU A 76 -9.91 -1.69 1.29
N ASN A 77 -9.91 -2.91 0.75
CA ASN A 77 -10.57 -4.05 1.41
C ASN A 77 -9.64 -4.80 2.37
N THR A 78 -8.38 -4.40 2.47
CA THR A 78 -7.42 -4.99 3.42
C THR A 78 -7.89 -4.76 4.86
N ASP A 79 -7.86 -5.79 5.69
CA ASP A 79 -7.83 -5.61 7.14
C ASP A 79 -6.48 -5.02 7.54
N ILE A 80 -6.39 -3.70 7.56
CA ILE A 80 -5.17 -2.95 7.86
C ILE A 80 -4.61 -3.25 9.26
N VAL A 81 -5.46 -3.64 10.22
CA VAL A 81 -5.01 -4.01 11.57
C VAL A 81 -4.30 -5.36 11.53
N ALA A 82 -4.87 -6.33 10.82
CA ALA A 82 -4.25 -7.63 10.62
C ALA A 82 -2.97 -7.53 9.79
N ALA A 83 -2.98 -6.73 8.71
CA ALA A 83 -1.80 -6.48 7.87
C ALA A 83 -0.68 -5.80 8.67
N HIS A 84 -0.98 -4.72 9.41
CA HIS A 84 0.00 -4.07 10.26
C HIS A 84 0.62 -5.01 11.29
N ARG A 85 -0.19 -5.89 11.90
CA ARG A 85 0.32 -6.90 12.84
C ARG A 85 1.23 -7.92 12.15
N LEU A 86 0.85 -8.37 10.96
CA LEU A 86 1.57 -9.40 10.20
C LEU A 86 2.97 -8.93 9.79
N ILE A 87 3.08 -7.72 9.26
CA ILE A 87 4.35 -7.19 8.70
C ILE A 87 5.02 -6.15 9.61
N ARG A 88 4.57 -6.06 10.87
CA ARG A 88 5.14 -5.17 11.88
C ARG A 88 6.66 -5.37 11.94
N ASN A 89 7.39 -4.26 11.98
CA ASN A 89 8.87 -4.23 12.01
C ASN A 89 9.56 -4.70 10.72
N LYS A 90 8.84 -5.19 9.70
CA LYS A 90 9.42 -5.45 8.37
C LYS A 90 9.39 -4.20 7.50
N LYS A 91 8.22 -3.55 7.39
CA LYS A 91 7.96 -2.43 6.47
C LYS A 91 7.02 -1.39 7.09
N CYS A 92 7.09 -0.15 6.59
CA CYS A 92 6.02 0.81 6.79
C CYS A 92 4.82 0.43 5.91
N ILE A 93 3.59 0.68 6.36
CA ILE A 93 2.39 0.54 5.54
C ILE A 93 1.78 1.89 5.18
N CYS A 94 1.06 1.94 4.06
CA CYS A 94 0.34 3.12 3.58
C CYS A 94 -1.11 2.73 3.24
N GLY A 95 -2.09 3.53 3.69
CA GLY A 95 -3.51 3.30 3.38
C GLY A 95 -4.44 3.45 4.60
N ASN A 96 -5.63 2.85 4.58
CA ASN A 96 -6.27 2.32 3.38
C ASN A 96 -7.75 2.76 3.29
N ILE A 97 -8.01 4.05 3.52
CA ILE A 97 -9.36 4.63 3.47
C ILE A 97 -10.02 4.28 2.13
N ASP A 98 -11.24 3.72 2.19
CA ASP A 98 -12.02 3.37 1.01
C ASP A 98 -12.42 4.63 0.22
N PRO A 99 -11.94 4.79 -1.02
CA PRO A 99 -12.19 6.00 -1.79
C PRO A 99 -13.62 6.09 -2.34
N ILE A 100 -14.36 4.98 -2.43
CA ILE A 100 -15.73 4.93 -2.94
C ILE A 100 -16.75 5.02 -1.80
N GLN A 101 -16.68 4.10 -0.84
CA GLN A 101 -17.71 3.97 0.19
C GLN A 101 -17.61 5.04 1.26
N LEU A 102 -16.39 5.54 1.54
CA LEU A 102 -16.19 6.57 2.54
C LEU A 102 -16.04 7.95 1.90
N LEU A 103 -15.11 8.13 0.96
CA LEU A 103 -14.85 9.47 0.42
C LEU A 103 -15.94 9.93 -0.56
N GLN A 104 -16.34 9.10 -1.53
CA GLN A 104 -17.33 9.51 -2.53
C GLN A 104 -18.79 9.43 -2.04
N ARG A 105 -19.14 8.36 -1.32
CA ARG A 105 -20.52 8.05 -0.93
C ARG A 105 -20.80 8.20 0.56
N GLY A 106 -19.77 8.32 1.38
CA GLY A 106 -19.90 8.36 2.83
C GLY A 106 -20.27 9.75 3.34
N THR A 107 -20.51 9.83 4.65
CA THR A 107 -20.68 11.10 5.35
C THR A 107 -19.38 11.52 6.03
N PRO A 108 -19.19 12.82 6.34
CA PRO A 108 -18.06 13.28 7.13
C PRO A 108 -17.90 12.56 8.48
N GLU A 109 -19.01 12.12 9.08
CA GLU A 109 -18.99 11.34 10.32
C GLU A 109 -18.43 9.93 10.09
N MET A 110 -18.84 9.25 9.01
CA MET A 110 -18.29 7.94 8.66
C MET A 110 -16.78 8.01 8.41
N ILE A 111 -16.32 9.03 7.66
CA ILE A 111 -14.90 9.26 7.39
C ILE A 111 -14.14 9.51 8.70
N ARG A 112 -14.66 10.39 9.57
CA ARG A 112 -14.03 10.70 10.86
C ARG A 112 -13.91 9.45 11.74
N ASN A 113 -14.95 8.62 11.78
CA ASN A 113 -14.96 7.40 12.57
C ASN A 113 -13.95 6.39 12.03
N GLU A 114 -13.83 6.23 10.70
CA GLU A 114 -12.86 5.31 10.12
C GLU A 114 -11.42 5.78 10.31
N VAL A 115 -11.14 7.06 10.05
CA VAL A 115 -9.81 7.65 10.31
C VAL A 115 -9.42 7.46 11.78
N LYS A 116 -10.35 7.71 12.72
CA LYS A 116 -10.13 7.48 14.15
C LYS A 116 -9.84 6.02 14.45
N ARG A 117 -10.63 5.08 13.89
CA ARG A 117 -10.43 3.64 14.05
C ARG A 117 -9.03 3.22 13.61
N ILE A 118 -8.57 3.67 12.44
CA ILE A 118 -7.23 3.35 11.94
C ILE A 118 -6.15 3.99 12.82
N ILE A 119 -6.32 5.24 13.26
CA ILE A 119 -5.34 5.89 14.15
C ILE A 119 -5.17 5.08 15.44
N GLU A 120 -6.27 4.77 16.13
CA GLU A 120 -6.27 4.09 17.43
C GLU A 120 -5.72 2.66 17.35
N ASN A 121 -5.91 1.98 16.21
CA ASN A 121 -5.51 0.58 16.08
C ASN A 121 -4.17 0.38 15.36
N VAL A 122 -3.74 1.34 14.55
CA VAL A 122 -2.58 1.22 13.65
C VAL A 122 -1.61 2.38 13.86
N SER A 123 -2.02 3.62 13.58
CA SER A 123 -1.09 4.76 13.52
C SER A 123 -0.35 5.03 14.83
N ILE A 124 -1.02 4.93 15.98
CA ILE A 124 -0.39 5.14 17.30
C ILE A 124 0.76 4.16 17.58
N LYS A 125 0.83 3.06 16.82
CA LYS A 125 1.82 2.01 16.97
C LYS A 125 3.02 2.16 16.02
N GLY A 126 3.08 3.26 15.26
CA GLY A 126 4.16 3.59 14.33
C GLY A 126 4.17 2.77 13.03
N GLY A 127 5.02 3.17 12.09
CA GLY A 127 5.20 2.47 10.80
C GLY A 127 3.97 2.53 9.89
N HIS A 128 3.25 3.65 9.91
CA HIS A 128 2.04 3.83 9.12
C HIS A 128 1.94 5.26 8.56
N ILE A 129 1.57 5.37 7.28
CA ILE A 129 1.22 6.61 6.59
C ILE A 129 -0.26 6.51 6.18
N MET A 130 -1.10 7.42 6.69
CA MET A 130 -2.50 7.45 6.30
C MET A 130 -2.65 7.84 4.83
N ASN A 131 -3.41 7.06 4.08
CA ASN A 131 -3.77 7.37 2.69
C ASN A 131 -5.09 6.66 2.33
N SER A 132 -5.64 6.93 1.15
CA SER A 132 -6.66 6.05 0.57
C SER A 132 -6.03 4.71 0.15
N GLY A 133 -6.86 3.67 0.08
CA GLY A 133 -6.41 2.35 -0.41
C GLY A 133 -6.16 2.33 -1.92
N GLU A 134 -6.85 3.22 -2.63
CA GLU A 134 -6.83 3.38 -4.08
C GLU A 134 -6.95 4.85 -4.50
N MET A 135 -6.89 5.13 -5.80
CA MET A 135 -7.12 6.47 -6.35
C MET A 135 -8.46 7.06 -5.87
N ILE A 136 -8.42 8.31 -5.41
CA ILE A 136 -9.62 9.09 -5.08
C ILE A 136 -10.36 9.44 -6.40
N PRO A 137 -11.65 9.06 -6.56
CA PRO A 137 -12.44 9.43 -7.73
C PRO A 137 -12.54 10.94 -7.91
N ARG A 138 -12.61 11.38 -9.16
CA ARG A 138 -12.80 12.80 -9.51
C ARG A 138 -14.03 13.43 -8.87
N ASP A 139 -15.10 12.65 -8.70
CA ASP A 139 -16.40 13.14 -8.25
C ASP A 139 -16.56 13.09 -6.71
N VAL A 140 -15.47 12.89 -5.96
CA VAL A 140 -15.46 13.04 -4.50
C VAL A 140 -15.69 14.52 -4.15
N PRO A 141 -16.67 14.86 -3.29
CA PRO A 141 -16.90 16.24 -2.85
C PRO A 141 -15.70 16.81 -2.06
N GLU A 142 -15.48 18.12 -2.15
CA GLU A 142 -14.47 18.85 -1.35
C GLU A 142 -14.79 18.92 0.15
#